data_AF-A0A831YDP5-F1
#
_entry.id   AF-A0A831YDP5-F1
#
_cell.length_a   1.000
_cell.length_b   1.000
_cell.length_c   1.000
_cell.angle_alpha   90.00
_cell.angle_beta   90.00
_cell.angle_gamma   90.00
#
_symmetry.space_group_name_H-M   'P 1'
#
loop_
_entity.id
_entity.type
_entity.pdbx_description
1 polymer ?
#
loop_
_entity_poly.entity_id
_entity_poly.type
_entity_poly.pdbx_seq_one_letter_code
_entity_poly.pdbx_strand_id
1 'polypeptide(L)'
;MNIDGWKLFYIAGLFDCGGKASLRKDGRTQTSIFVHVTIKAKTVEPLNMIKEIFGGSIRRNKNNAYLIITHRKARTFLKTIREFTVCSQPEIDEILKIYELRFDNQHEAWRKKKAIKDIVKKLKKSKIYHGRNSVRKFIEG
;
A
#
# COMPACT_ATOMS: atom_id res chain seq x y z
N MET A 1 -12.83 -15.37 -2.19
CA MET A 1 -11.63 -16.06 -1.66
C MET A 1 -11.91 -16.32 -0.20
N ASN A 2 -12.05 -17.58 0.20
CA ASN A 2 -12.31 -17.93 1.59
C ASN A 2 -10.95 -18.05 2.30
N ILE A 3 -10.64 -17.12 3.20
CA ILE A 3 -9.40 -17.12 3.98
C ILE A 3 -9.79 -17.45 5.41
N ASP A 4 -9.17 -18.46 6.00
CA ASP A 4 -9.44 -18.84 7.39
C ASP A 4 -9.24 -17.63 8.33
N GLY A 5 -10.19 -17.41 9.25
CA GLY A 5 -10.20 -16.20 10.09
C GLY A 5 -8.89 -16.00 10.87
N TRP A 6 -8.29 -17.06 11.41
CA TRP A 6 -7.01 -16.97 12.13
C TRP A 6 -5.85 -16.46 11.27
N LYS A 7 -5.84 -16.79 9.96
CA LYS A 7 -4.82 -16.30 9.02
C LYS A 7 -4.92 -14.79 8.86
N LEU A 8 -6.13 -14.22 8.89
CA LEU A 8 -6.33 -12.78 8.80
C LEU A 8 -5.75 -12.04 10.01
N PHE A 9 -5.99 -12.54 11.22
CA PHE A 9 -5.38 -12.00 12.44
C PHE A 9 -3.85 -12.08 12.40
N TYR A 10 -3.29 -13.23 12.00
CA TYR A 10 -1.85 -13.42 11.89
C TYR A 10 -1.21 -12.44 10.88
N ILE A 11 -1.79 -12.34 9.68
CA ILE A 11 -1.29 -11.46 8.62
C ILE A 11 -1.39 -9.99 9.04
N ALA A 12 -2.48 -9.59 9.69
CA ALA A 12 -2.66 -8.23 10.19
C ALA A 12 -1.62 -7.88 11.28
N GLY A 13 -1.36 -8.80 12.21
CA GLY A 13 -0.31 -8.62 13.22
C GLY A 13 1.08 -8.49 12.60
N LEU A 14 1.40 -9.31 11.60
CA LEU A 14 2.67 -9.20 10.87
C LEU A 14 2.78 -7.85 10.14
N PHE A 15 1.67 -7.35 9.58
CA PHE A 15 1.63 -6.04 8.94
C PHE A 15 1.77 -4.89 9.94
N ASP A 16 1.15 -4.95 11.12
CA ASP A 16 1.29 -3.89 12.13
C ASP A 16 2.73 -3.77 12.66
N CYS A 17 3.45 -4.88 12.76
CA CYS A 17 4.82 -4.90 13.29
C CYS A 17 5.89 -4.59 12.22
N GLY A 18 5.71 -5.07 10.98
CA GLY A 18 6.74 -5.02 9.93
C GLY A 18 6.26 -4.46 8.59
N GLY A 19 5.00 -4.05 8.52
CA GLY A 19 4.34 -3.59 7.31
C GLY A 19 4.49 -2.10 7.05
N LYS A 20 4.45 -1.76 5.78
CA LYS A 20 4.47 -0.39 5.29
C LYS A 20 3.60 -0.31 4.06
N ALA A 21 2.50 0.44 4.14
CA ALA A 21 1.80 0.93 2.98
C ALA A 21 2.41 2.27 2.52
N SER A 22 2.51 2.46 1.22
CA SER A 22 3.00 3.69 0.62
C SER A 22 2.33 3.93 -0.71
N LEU A 23 2.18 5.19 -1.08
CA LEU A 23 1.72 5.58 -2.39
C LEU A 23 2.93 5.85 -3.28
N ARG A 24 2.84 5.43 -4.54
CA ARG A 24 3.87 5.67 -5.56
C ARG A 24 3.23 6.20 -6.83
N LYS A 25 3.94 7.09 -7.53
CA LYS A 25 3.58 7.50 -8.89
C LYS A 25 3.86 6.32 -9.83
N ASP A 26 2.94 6.01 -10.73
CA ASP A 26 3.23 5.09 -11.82
C ASP A 26 4.20 5.75 -12.81
N GLY A 27 5.30 5.07 -13.11
CA GLY A 27 6.28 5.56 -14.07
C GLY A 27 5.80 5.46 -15.51
N ARG A 28 4.86 4.54 -15.80
CA ARG A 28 4.32 4.31 -17.15
C ARG A 28 3.23 5.32 -17.50
N THR A 29 2.42 5.69 -16.50
CA THR A 29 1.34 6.65 -16.66
C THR A 29 1.64 7.85 -15.76
N GLN A 30 2.03 8.99 -16.37
CA GLN A 30 2.37 10.18 -15.59
C GLN A 30 1.19 10.74 -14.75
N THR A 31 -0.01 10.20 -14.97
CA THR A 31 -1.29 10.63 -14.42
C THR A 31 -1.85 9.73 -13.32
N SER A 32 -1.15 8.65 -12.93
CA SER A 32 -1.67 7.70 -11.95
C SER A 32 -0.74 7.46 -10.76
N ILE A 33 -1.38 7.08 -9.65
CA ILE A 33 -0.72 6.65 -8.42
C ILE A 33 -1.23 5.27 -8.04
N PHE A 34 -0.39 4.50 -7.35
CA PHE A 34 -0.75 3.16 -6.91
C PHE A 34 -0.22 2.89 -5.50
N VAL A 35 -0.88 1.96 -4.80
CA VAL A 35 -0.42 1.48 -3.50
C VAL A 35 0.69 0.47 -3.66
N HIS A 36 1.73 0.66 -2.85
CA HIS A 36 2.89 -0.20 -2.71
C HIS A 36 3.01 -0.61 -1.25
N VAL A 37 2.80 -1.89 -0.98
CA VAL A 37 2.95 -2.52 0.32
C VAL A 37 4.28 -3.24 0.40
N THR A 38 4.99 -3.04 1.50
CA THR A 38 6.16 -3.83 1.89
C THR A 38 5.91 -4.44 3.26
N ILE A 39 6.21 -5.72 3.41
CA ILE A 39 6.19 -6.43 4.70
C ILE A 39 7.58 -6.98 4.95
N LYS A 40 8.18 -6.61 6.07
CA LYS A 40 9.51 -7.06 6.48
C LYS A 40 9.38 -8.21 7.48
N ALA A 41 10.17 -9.26 7.27
CA ALA A 41 10.36 -10.35 8.23
C ALA A 41 11.85 -10.73 8.31
N LYS A 42 12.24 -11.45 9.36
CA LYS A 42 13.61 -11.97 9.50
C LYS A 42 13.92 -13.02 8.45
N THR A 43 12.97 -13.92 8.21
CA THR A 43 13.09 -15.03 7.27
C THR A 43 11.93 -15.01 6.28
N VAL A 44 11.91 -15.95 5.32
CA VAL A 44 10.91 -15.95 4.23
C VAL A 44 9.62 -16.66 4.58
N GLU A 45 9.70 -17.61 5.51
CA GLU A 45 8.60 -18.49 5.89
C GLU A 45 7.35 -17.69 6.31
N PRO A 46 7.44 -16.62 7.14
CA PRO A 46 6.27 -15.81 7.49
C PRO A 46 5.63 -15.08 6.30
N LEU A 47 6.37 -14.87 5.21
CA LEU A 47 5.93 -14.12 4.03
C LEU A 47 5.31 -15.01 2.95
N ASN A 48 5.61 -16.32 2.97
CA ASN A 48 5.12 -17.25 1.95
C ASN A 48 3.59 -17.33 1.95
N MET A 49 2.97 -17.44 3.12
CA MET A 49 1.51 -17.46 3.25
C MET A 49 0.87 -16.22 2.60
N ILE A 50 1.41 -15.03 2.86
CA ILE A 50 0.88 -13.78 2.29
C ILE A 50 1.10 -13.76 0.77
N LYS A 51 2.25 -14.24 0.30
CA LYS A 51 2.53 -14.33 -1.14
C LYS A 51 1.59 -15.30 -1.85
N GLU A 52 1.27 -16.44 -1.26
CA GLU A 52 0.35 -17.43 -1.83
C GLU A 52 -1.06 -16.84 -1.95
N ILE A 53 -1.52 -16.13 -0.93
CA ILE A 53 -2.88 -15.58 -0.88
C ILE A 53 -3.03 -14.32 -1.75
N PHE A 54 -2.07 -13.39 -1.68
CA PHE A 54 -2.19 -12.06 -2.29
C PHE A 54 -1.22 -11.82 -3.46
N GLY A 55 -0.31 -12.75 -3.73
CA GLY A 55 0.75 -12.62 -4.71
C GLY A 55 1.88 -11.68 -4.27
N GLY A 56 2.59 -11.12 -5.24
CA GLY A 56 3.71 -10.21 -5.01
C GLY A 56 5.06 -10.87 -5.20
N SER A 57 6.11 -10.17 -4.79
CA SER A 57 7.49 -10.60 -4.99
C SER A 57 8.26 -10.54 -3.69
N ILE A 58 8.96 -11.63 -3.36
CA ILE A 58 9.84 -11.69 -2.19
C ILE A 58 11.25 -11.29 -2.61
N ARG A 59 11.86 -10.40 -1.84
CA ARG A 59 13.28 -10.03 -1.95
C ARG A 59 13.97 -10.35 -0.64
N ARG A 60 15.22 -10.79 -0.73
CA ARG A 60 16.05 -11.11 0.44
C ARG A 60 17.26 -10.18 0.46
N ASN A 61 17.67 -9.76 1.65
CA ASN A 61 19.01 -9.26 1.89
C ASN A 61 19.66 -10.12 2.99
N LYS A 62 20.92 -9.80 3.37
CA LYS A 62 21.69 -10.60 4.34
C LYS A 62 20.94 -10.86 5.66
N ASN A 63 20.09 -9.94 6.10
CA ASN A 63 19.53 -9.95 7.45
C ASN A 63 18.00 -10.08 7.50
N ASN A 64 17.30 -9.90 6.37
CA ASN A 64 15.85 -9.80 6.32
C ASN A 64 15.28 -10.23 4.96
N ALA A 65 14.01 -10.60 4.99
CA ALA A 65 13.17 -10.80 3.83
C ALA A 65 12.10 -9.71 3.74
N TYR A 66 11.70 -9.39 2.51
CA TYR A 66 10.70 -8.39 2.19
C TYR A 66 9.71 -8.94 1.19
N LEU A 67 8.43 -8.92 1.53
CA LEU A 67 7.36 -9.13 0.55
C LEU A 67 6.93 -7.78 0.00
N ILE A 68 6.89 -7.67 -1.32
CA ILE A 68 6.45 -6.47 -2.03
C ILE A 68 5.17 -6.80 -2.80
N ILE A 69 4.09 -6.09 -2.47
CA ILE A 69 2.78 -6.20 -3.12
C ILE A 69 2.43 -4.83 -3.70
N THR A 70 1.95 -4.77 -4.94
CA THR A 70 1.69 -3.49 -5.63
C THR A 70 0.33 -3.45 -6.32
N HIS A 71 -0.12 -2.24 -6.67
CA HIS A 71 -1.31 -1.98 -7.50
C HIS A 71 -2.58 -2.64 -6.93
N ARG A 72 -3.37 -3.29 -7.78
CA ARG A 72 -4.62 -3.98 -7.41
C ARG A 72 -4.41 -5.03 -6.31
N LYS A 73 -3.28 -5.75 -6.34
CA LYS A 73 -2.94 -6.75 -5.32
C LYS A 73 -2.76 -6.08 -3.95
N ALA A 74 -2.05 -4.95 -3.91
CA ALA A 74 -1.84 -4.21 -2.67
C ALA A 74 -3.14 -3.60 -2.13
N ARG A 75 -3.99 -3.06 -3.00
CA ARG A 75 -5.33 -2.57 -2.63
C ARG A 75 -6.16 -3.69 -2.01
N THR A 76 -6.17 -4.86 -2.65
CA THR A 76 -6.93 -6.04 -2.18
C THR A 76 -6.41 -6.50 -0.83
N PHE A 77 -5.08 -6.61 -0.69
CA PHE A 77 -4.42 -6.93 0.57
C PHE A 77 -4.87 -5.98 1.70
N LEU A 78 -4.71 -4.66 1.51
CA LEU A 78 -5.07 -3.67 2.53
C LEU A 78 -6.56 -3.71 2.89
N LYS A 79 -7.45 -3.83 1.90
CA LYS A 79 -8.90 -3.98 2.16
C LYS A 79 -9.22 -5.21 3.00
N THR A 80 -8.51 -6.31 2.76
CA THR A 80 -8.78 -7.60 3.41
C THR A 80 -8.32 -7.61 4.86
N ILE A 81 -7.19 -6.99 5.18
CA ILE A 81 -6.63 -6.98 6.53
C ILE A 81 -7.11 -5.81 7.39
N ARG A 82 -7.77 -4.82 6.79
CA ARG A 82 -8.16 -3.54 7.41
C ARG A 82 -8.82 -3.70 8.77
N GLU A 83 -9.81 -4.59 8.87
CA GLU A 83 -10.61 -4.78 10.10
C GLU A 83 -9.87 -5.58 11.18
N PHE A 84 -8.74 -6.20 10.82
CA PHE A 84 -7.93 -7.04 11.70
C PHE A 84 -6.65 -6.35 12.16
N THR A 85 -6.26 -5.24 11.51
CA THR A 85 -5.15 -4.39 11.95
C THR A 85 -5.59 -3.45 13.06
N VAL A 86 -4.73 -3.20 14.03
CA VAL A 86 -4.98 -2.27 15.15
C VAL A 86 -4.18 -0.99 14.95
N CYS A 87 -2.86 -1.10 14.78
CA CYS A 87 -1.98 0.07 14.74
C CYS A 87 -2.04 0.79 13.38
N SER A 88 -2.14 0.03 12.29
CA SER A 88 -2.09 0.57 10.93
C SER A 88 -3.45 0.92 10.35
N GLN A 89 -4.56 0.60 11.04
CA GLN A 89 -5.91 0.78 10.51
C GLN A 89 -6.21 2.22 10.07
N PRO A 90 -5.91 3.29 10.87
CA PRO A 90 -6.16 4.66 10.43
C PRO A 90 -5.38 5.04 9.16
N GLU A 91 -4.17 4.51 9.00
CA GLU A 91 -3.33 4.75 7.82
C GLU A 91 -3.88 4.01 6.59
N ILE A 92 -4.35 2.77 6.78
CA ILE A 92 -5.00 1.99 5.72
C ILE A 92 -6.24 2.71 5.22
N ASP A 93 -7.05 3.24 6.13
CA ASP A 93 -8.28 3.97 5.80
C ASP A 93 -8.00 5.19 4.93
N GLU A 94 -7.04 6.02 5.33
CA GLU A 94 -6.63 7.19 4.53
C GLU A 94 -6.09 6.79 3.15
N ILE A 95 -5.32 5.71 3.06
CA ILE A 95 -4.80 5.21 1.77
C ILE A 95 -5.93 4.70 0.86
N LEU A 96 -6.92 4.01 1.43
CA LEU A 96 -8.01 3.42 0.66
C LEU A 96 -8.99 4.47 0.11
N LYS A 97 -9.14 5.62 0.78
CA LYS A 97 -9.94 6.77 0.28
C LYS A 97 -9.58 7.18 -1.14
N ILE A 98 -8.31 7.03 -1.55
CA ILE A 98 -7.86 7.34 -2.92
C ILE A 98 -8.63 6.57 -3.98
N TYR A 99 -9.07 5.35 -3.67
CA TYR A 99 -9.80 4.49 -4.60
C TYR A 99 -11.32 4.59 -4.49
N GLU A 100 -11.82 5.40 -3.56
CA GLU A 100 -13.24 5.77 -3.45
C GLU A 100 -13.55 7.02 -4.27
N LEU A 101 -12.51 7.80 -4.57
CA LEU A 101 -12.58 8.90 -5.50
C LEU A 101 -12.87 8.35 -6.92
N ARG A 102 -14.14 8.43 -7.32
CA ARG A 102 -14.58 8.21 -8.71
C ARG A 102 -14.26 9.47 -9.51
N PHE A 103 -13.71 9.29 -10.70
CA PHE A 103 -13.32 10.37 -11.59
C PHE A 103 -13.75 9.99 -13.01
N ASP A 104 -14.73 10.73 -13.54
CA ASP A 104 -15.35 10.52 -14.84
C ASP A 104 -14.82 11.40 -15.99
N ASN A 105 -13.93 12.41 -15.81
CA ASN A 105 -13.46 13.27 -16.94
C ASN A 105 -12.15 14.09 -16.72
N GLN A 106 -11.58 14.67 -17.81
CA GLN A 106 -10.29 15.41 -17.81
C GLN A 106 -10.22 16.64 -16.88
N HIS A 107 -11.32 17.40 -16.68
CA HIS A 107 -11.36 18.52 -15.71
C HIS A 107 -11.19 18.07 -14.24
N GLU A 108 -11.25 16.76 -13.98
CA GLU A 108 -10.98 16.21 -12.67
C GLU A 108 -9.52 15.89 -12.44
N ALA A 109 -8.62 15.99 -13.42
CA ALA A 109 -7.20 15.72 -13.19
C ALA A 109 -6.64 16.63 -12.08
N TRP A 110 -7.03 17.91 -12.08
CA TRP A 110 -6.69 18.85 -11.00
C TRP A 110 -7.38 18.53 -9.68
N ARG A 111 -8.70 18.20 -9.70
CA ARG A 111 -9.45 17.82 -8.49
C ARG A 111 -8.89 16.54 -7.86
N LYS A 112 -8.50 15.57 -8.68
CA LYS A 112 -7.81 14.34 -8.33
C LYS A 112 -6.46 14.61 -7.71
N LYS A 113 -5.66 15.47 -8.34
CA LYS A 113 -4.35 15.88 -7.79
C LYS A 113 -4.51 16.60 -6.45
N LYS A 114 -5.53 17.46 -6.29
CA LYS A 114 -5.86 18.13 -5.02
C LYS A 114 -6.31 17.14 -3.94
N ALA A 115 -7.24 16.24 -4.25
CA ALA A 115 -7.71 15.22 -3.30
C ALA A 115 -6.56 14.28 -2.86
N ILE A 116 -5.72 13.85 -3.82
CA ILE A 116 -4.51 13.07 -3.52
C ILE A 116 -3.55 13.88 -2.64
N LYS A 117 -3.37 15.17 -2.92
CA LYS A 117 -2.52 16.07 -2.11
C LYS A 117 -2.99 16.12 -0.66
N ASP A 118 -4.29 16.24 -0.44
CA ASP A 118 -4.85 16.34 0.91
C ASP A 118 -4.75 15.02 1.68
N ILE A 119 -4.93 13.87 1.01
CA ILE A 119 -4.69 12.55 1.61
C ILE A 119 -3.20 12.38 1.95
N VAL A 120 -2.30 12.72 1.02
CA VAL A 120 -0.86 12.58 1.23
C VAL A 120 -0.34 13.47 2.36
N LYS A 121 -0.95 14.66 2.59
CA LYS A 121 -0.63 15.52 3.74
C LYS A 121 -0.98 14.87 5.08
N LYS A 122 -2.04 14.05 5.14
CA LYS A 122 -2.46 13.34 6.35
C LYS A 122 -1.59 12.11 6.64
N LEU A 123 -0.88 11.59 5.64
CA LEU A 123 0.03 10.46 5.83
C LEU A 123 1.37 10.90 6.45
N LYS A 124 1.91 10.08 7.35
CA LYS A 124 3.26 10.29 7.91
C LYS A 124 4.30 10.35 6.78
N LYS A 125 5.29 11.27 6.88
CA LYS A 125 6.35 11.46 5.87
C LYS A 125 7.11 10.17 5.50
N SER A 126 7.23 9.23 6.44
CA SER A 126 7.89 7.93 6.23
C SER A 126 7.14 7.03 5.24
N LYS A 127 5.86 7.30 4.97
CA LYS A 127 4.97 6.51 4.11
C LYS A 127 4.85 7.05 2.68
N ILE A 128 5.44 8.22 2.44
CA ILE A 128 5.62 8.79 1.11
C ILE A 128 6.95 8.28 0.56
N TYR A 129 6.95 7.68 -0.63
CA TYR A 129 8.18 7.29 -1.30
C TYR A 129 8.93 8.53 -1.81
N HIS A 130 10.25 8.63 -1.60
CA HIS A 130 11.06 9.82 -1.91
C HIS A 130 11.98 9.67 -3.14
N GLY A 131 11.73 8.69 -4.02
CA GLY A 131 12.55 8.46 -5.22
C GLY A 131 12.00 9.08 -6.51
N ARG A 132 12.50 8.62 -7.66
CA ARG A 132 12.04 9.03 -9.01
C ARG A 132 10.51 8.92 -9.18
N ASN A 133 9.90 7.92 -8.52
CA ASN A 133 8.46 7.65 -8.52
C ASN A 133 7.74 8.21 -7.28
N SER A 134 8.27 9.28 -6.68
CA SER A 134 7.64 9.93 -5.53
C SER A 134 6.27 10.50 -5.91
N VAL A 135 5.30 10.32 -5.02
CA VAL A 135 3.98 10.96 -5.16
C VAL A 135 4.06 12.46 -4.98
N ARG A 136 5.10 13.00 -4.30
CA ARG A 136 5.31 14.46 -4.24
C ARG A 136 5.56 15.05 -5.62
N LYS A 137 6.38 14.40 -6.44
CA LYS A 137 6.60 14.81 -7.84
C LYS A 137 5.33 14.77 -8.70
N PHE A 138 4.32 13.99 -8.31
CA PHE A 138 3.00 14.00 -8.94
C PHE A 138 2.12 15.15 -8.46
N ILE A 139 2.26 15.55 -7.20
CA ILE A 139 1.46 16.61 -6.56
C ILE A 139 2.02 18.01 -6.83
N GLU A 140 3.34 18.14 -6.96
CA GLU A 140 4.05 19.43 -7.07
C GLU A 140 4.32 19.86 -8.52
N GLY A 141 4.47 18.92 -9.46
CA GLY A 141 4.56 19.19 -10.90
C GLY A 141 3.21 19.06 -11.55
#